data_AF-A0A5E4JYD5-F1
#
_entry.id   AF-A0A5E4JYD5-F1
#
_cell.length_a   1.000
_cell.length_b   1.000
_cell.length_c   1.000
_cell.angle_alpha   90.00
_cell.angle_beta   90.00
_cell.angle_gamma   90.00
#
_symmetry.space_group_name_H-M   'P 1'
#
loop_
_entity.id
_entity.type
_entity.pdbx_description
1 polymer ?
#
loop_
_entity_poly.entity_id
_entity_poly.type
_entity_poly.pdbx_seq_one_letter_code
_entity_poly.pdbx_strand_id
1 'polypeptide(L)'
;MKIAETYNLAVYVTNQVMANPAQLFGDPTQAVGGNIVGHASTYRIYLRRGKQGSRVAKLIDSPDLPDNEAIFYVSEKGVVDED
;
A
#
# COMPACT_ATOMS: atom_id res chain seq x y z
N MET A 1 -5.87 -11.10 12.96
CA MET A 1 -6.92 -10.07 13.18
C MET A 1 -8.22 -10.76 13.63
N LYS A 2 -8.59 -10.67 14.92
CA LYS A 2 -9.71 -11.47 15.47
C LYS A 2 -11.06 -11.26 14.76
N ILE A 3 -11.45 -10.01 14.48
CA ILE A 3 -12.76 -9.71 13.86
C ILE A 3 -12.82 -10.24 12.41
N ALA A 4 -11.77 -10.02 11.62
CA ALA A 4 -11.69 -10.50 10.24
C ALA A 4 -11.82 -12.03 10.17
N GLU A 5 -11.09 -12.75 11.03
CA GLU A 5 -11.11 -14.21 11.11
C GLU A 5 -12.44 -14.76 11.64
N THR A 6 -13.04 -14.11 12.66
CA THR A 6 -14.28 -14.59 13.27
C THR A 6 -15.48 -14.45 12.34
N TYR A 7 -15.51 -13.38 11.55
CA TYR A 7 -16.68 -13.02 10.73
C TYR A 7 -16.42 -13.09 9.22
N ASN A 8 -15.26 -13.60 8.80
CA ASN A 8 -14.84 -13.67 7.40
C ASN A 8 -14.97 -12.33 6.66
N LEU A 9 -14.44 -11.25 7.28
CA LEU A 9 -14.52 -9.89 6.75
C LEU A 9 -13.18 -9.45 6.16
N ALA A 10 -13.25 -8.70 5.05
CA ALA A 10 -12.12 -7.94 4.57
C ALA A 10 -11.94 -6.67 5.41
N VAL A 11 -10.72 -6.43 5.90
CA VAL A 11 -10.37 -5.25 6.69
C VAL A 11 -9.30 -4.47 5.95
N TYR A 12 -9.63 -3.23 5.60
CA TYR A 12 -8.72 -2.30 4.93
C TYR A 12 -8.35 -1.16 5.87
N VAL A 13 -7.07 -0.78 5.87
CA VAL A 13 -6.55 0.29 6.72
C VAL A 13 -5.69 1.21 5.87
N THR A 14 -5.87 2.52 6.03
CA THR A 14 -4.98 3.53 5.45
C THR A 14 -3.92 3.90 6.47
N ASN A 15 -2.68 4.09 6.02
CA ASN A 15 -1.59 4.51 6.89
C ASN A 15 -0.89 5.75 6.33
N GLN A 16 -0.36 6.57 7.24
CA GLN A 16 0.48 7.72 6.90
C GLN A 16 1.95 7.28 6.78
N VAL A 17 2.73 8.14 6.14
CA VAL A 17 4.16 7.90 5.91
C VAL A 17 5.01 9.01 6.53
N MET A 18 6.27 8.68 6.82
CA MET A 18 7.28 9.60 7.32
C MET A 18 8.56 9.43 6.50
N ALA A 19 9.33 10.51 6.34
CA ALA A 19 10.64 10.44 5.71
C ALA A 19 11.66 9.81 6.68
N ASN A 20 12.43 8.84 6.20
CA ASN A 20 13.60 8.31 6.89
C ASN A 20 14.87 9.05 6.39
N PRO A 21 15.43 9.99 7.18
CA PRO A 21 16.58 10.79 6.76
C PRO A 21 17.89 9.97 6.68
N ALA A 22 17.94 8.75 7.23
CA ALA A 22 19.10 7.88 7.13
C ALA A 22 19.16 7.16 5.76
N GLN A 23 18.09 7.19 4.97
CA GLN A 23 18.05 6.59 3.64
C GLN A 23 18.85 7.46 2.66
N LEU A 24 20.06 7.01 2.32
CA LEU A 24 20.95 7.74 1.39
C LEU A 24 20.56 7.56 -0.09
N PHE A 25 19.92 6.44 -0.45
CA PHE A 25 19.54 6.11 -1.82
C PHE A 25 18.12 5.52 -1.89
N GLY A 26 17.39 5.85 -2.96
CA GLY A 26 16.04 5.38 -3.19
C GLY A 26 14.98 6.23 -2.49
N ASP A 27 13.77 5.69 -2.37
CA ASP A 27 12.64 6.38 -1.74
C ASP A 27 12.80 6.40 -0.20
N PRO A 28 12.91 7.57 0.44
CA PRO A 28 13.05 7.67 1.89
C PRO A 28 11.71 7.47 2.63
N THR A 29 10.60 7.29 1.91
CA THR A 29 9.26 7.21 2.49
C THR A 29 9.04 5.88 3.20
N GLN A 30 8.72 5.91 4.50
CA GLN A 30 8.41 4.72 5.28
C GLN A 30 7.04 4.80 5.94
N ALA A 31 6.33 3.66 5.99
CA ALA A 31 5.06 3.55 6.69
C ALA A 31 5.25 3.68 8.21
N VAL A 32 4.39 4.45 8.86
CA VAL A 32 4.45 4.66 10.33
C VAL A 32 3.93 3.41 11.07
N GLY A 33 4.40 3.19 12.30
CA GLY A 33 3.95 2.10 13.17
C GLY A 33 4.89 0.90 13.28
N GLY A 34 5.99 0.91 12.51
CA GLY A 34 7.11 -0.03 12.64
C GLY A 34 6.70 -1.50 12.56
N ASN A 35 7.41 -2.35 13.31
CA ASN A 35 7.21 -3.81 13.27
C ASN A 35 5.82 -4.24 13.70
N ILE A 36 5.16 -3.49 14.59
CA ILE A 36 3.80 -3.83 15.07
C ILE A 36 2.82 -3.82 13.89
N VAL A 37 2.78 -2.71 13.14
CA VAL A 37 1.91 -2.59 11.97
C VAL A 37 2.35 -3.54 10.86
N GLY A 38 3.67 -3.72 10.68
CA GLY A 38 4.23 -4.66 9.72
C GLY A 38 3.74 -6.09 9.91
N HIS A 39 3.80 -6.63 11.14
CA HIS A 39 3.40 -8.01 11.43
C HIS A 39 1.88 -8.19 11.53
N ALA A 40 1.15 -7.13 11.88
CA ALA A 40 -0.31 -7.19 11.99
C ALA A 40 -1.03 -7.15 10.63
N SER A 41 -0.36 -6.66 9.58
CA SER A 41 -0.93 -6.48 8.25
C SER A 41 -0.55 -7.64 7.33
N THR A 42 -1.55 -8.36 6.80
CA THR A 42 -1.30 -9.51 5.90
C THR A 42 -0.79 -9.10 4.52
N TYR A 43 -1.36 -8.02 3.96
CA TYR A 43 -0.95 -7.44 2.69
C TYR A 43 -0.63 -5.97 2.90
N ARG A 44 0.45 -5.49 2.28
CA ARG A 44 0.82 -4.06 2.35
C ARG A 44 1.03 -3.51 0.95
N ILE A 45 0.29 -2.44 0.65
CA ILE A 45 0.33 -1.75 -0.63
C ILE A 45 0.91 -0.35 -0.43
N TYR A 46 1.98 -0.05 -1.16
CA TYR A 46 2.55 1.28 -1.24
C TYR A 46 1.98 2.03 -2.44
N LEU A 47 1.22 3.10 -2.16
CA LEU A 47 0.60 3.94 -3.17
C LEU A 47 1.48 5.17 -3.46
N ARG A 48 1.82 5.38 -4.73
CA ARG A 48 2.61 6.54 -5.18
C ARG A 48 2.00 7.19 -6.41
N ARG A 49 2.35 8.45 -6.64
CA ARG A 49 1.98 9.16 -7.88
C ARG A 49 2.81 8.60 -9.05
N GLY A 50 2.14 8.29 -10.15
CA GLY A 50 2.76 7.92 -11.42
C GLY A 50 2.95 9.13 -12.34
N LYS A 51 3.17 8.88 -13.62
CA LYS A 51 3.25 9.92 -14.66
C LYS A 51 1.86 10.20 -15.25
N GLN A 52 1.68 11.36 -15.88
CA GLN A 52 0.46 11.69 -16.63
C GLN A 52 -0.84 11.48 -15.84
N GLY A 53 -0.84 11.84 -14.55
CA GLY A 53 -2.03 11.72 -13.69
C GLY A 53 -2.30 10.33 -13.11
N SER A 54 -1.57 9.29 -13.53
CA SER A 54 -1.70 7.94 -12.97
C SER A 54 -1.28 7.83 -11.50
N ARG A 55 -1.65 6.70 -10.89
CA ARG A 55 -1.23 6.23 -9.58
C ARG A 55 -0.67 4.82 -9.73
N VAL A 56 0.25 4.47 -8.85
CA VAL A 56 0.84 3.13 -8.82
C VAL A 56 0.60 2.53 -7.45
N ALA A 57 0.00 1.34 -7.44
CA ALA A 57 -0.14 0.49 -6.27
C ALA A 57 0.92 -0.61 -6.33
N LYS A 58 1.94 -0.51 -5.48
CA LYS A 58 2.97 -1.54 -5.34
C LYS A 58 2.64 -2.47 -4.19
N LEU A 59 2.52 -3.77 -4.45
CA LEU A 59 2.50 -4.77 -3.39
C LEU A 59 3.93 -4.91 -2.85
N ILE A 60 4.11 -4.57 -1.58
CA ILE A 60 5.43 -4.60 -0.90
C ILE A 60 5.54 -5.71 0.15
N ASP A 61 4.44 -6.38 0.45
CA ASP A 61 4.38 -7.48 1.40
C ASP A 61 3.14 -8.32 1.15
N SER A 62 3.33 -9.64 1.13
CA SER A 62 2.31 -10.65 0.91
C SER A 62 2.83 -12.03 1.33
N PRO A 63 1.99 -12.92 1.89
CA PRO A 63 2.39 -14.28 2.21
C PRO A 63 2.51 -15.19 0.97
N ASP A 64 1.81 -14.87 -0.12
CA ASP A 64 1.55 -15.80 -1.22
C ASP A 64 1.66 -15.20 -2.64
N LEU A 65 1.82 -13.88 -2.74
CA LEU A 65 1.92 -13.17 -4.03
C LEU A 65 3.30 -12.56 -4.20
N PRO A 66 3.86 -12.58 -5.42
CA PRO A 66 5.11 -11.88 -5.70
C PRO A 66 4.92 -10.36 -5.68
N ASP A 67 6.01 -9.64 -5.38
CA ASP A 67 6.08 -8.19 -5.54
C ASP A 67 5.66 -7.79 -6.96
N ASN A 68 4.67 -6.92 -7.05
CA ASN A 68 4.16 -6.42 -8.32
C ASN A 68 3.59 -5.01 -8.19
N GLU A 69 3.42 -4.33 -9.31
CA GLU A 69 2.87 -2.97 -9.40
C GLU A 69 1.66 -2.96 -10.32
N ALA A 70 0.59 -2.27 -9.90
CA ALA A 70 -0.59 -2.00 -10.71
C ALA A 70 -0.73 -0.49 -10.92
N ILE A 71 -0.95 -0.08 -12.17
CA ILE A 71 -1.20 1.32 -12.53
C ILE A 71 -2.71 1.54 -12.56
N PHE A 72 -3.18 2.65 -12.00
CA PHE A 72 -4.59 3.03 -11.97
C PHE A 72 -4.75 4.55 -12.02
N TYR A 73 -5.97 5.02 -12.24
CA TYR A 73 -6.33 6.43 -12.27
C TYR A 73 -7.44 6.72 -11.26
N VAL A 74 -7.54 8.00 -10.87
CA VAL A 74 -8.60 8.48 -9.98
C VAL A 74 -9.39 9.53 -10.74
N SER A 75 -10.66 9.25 -10.99
CA SER A 75 -11.61 10.13 -11.68
C SER A 75 -12.80 10.46 -10.77
N GLU A 76 -13.74 11.25 -11.27
CA GLU A 76 -15.02 11.50 -10.58
C GLU A 76 -15.84 10.22 -10.36
N LYS A 77 -15.59 9.15 -11.14
CA LYS A 77 -16.21 7.84 -10.97
C LYS A 77 -15.49 6.95 -9.93
N GLY A 78 -14.40 7.42 -9.34
CA GLY A 78 -13.57 6.66 -8.40
C GLY A 78 -12.30 6.09 -9.04
N VAL A 79 -11.91 4.88 -8.62
CA VAL A 79 -10.74 4.17 -9.15
C VAL A 79 -11.09 3.55 -10.50
N VAL A 80 -10.31 3.86 -11.52
CA VAL A 80 -10.52 3.40 -12.90
C VAL A 80 -9.20 2.93 -13.51
N ASP A 81 -9.28 2.07 -14.52
CA ASP A 81 -8.15 1.70 -15.39
C ASP A 81 -7.88 2.81 -16.42
N GLU A 82 -6.89 2.61 -17.29
CA GLU A 82 -6.70 3.47 -18.46
C GLU A 82 -7.95 3.39 -19.36
N ASP A 83 -8.41 4.54 -19.87
CA ASP A 83 -9.55 4.61 -20.81
C ASP A 83 -9.30 3.78 -22.08
#